data_AF-A0A418RLQ9-F1
#
_entry.id   AF-A0A418RLQ9-F1
#
_cell.length_a   1.000
_cell.length_b   1.000
_cell.length_c   1.000
_cell.angle_alpha   90.00
_cell.angle_beta   90.00
_cell.angle_gamma   90.00
#
_symmetry.space_group_name_H-M   'P 1'
#
loop_
_entity.id
_entity.type
_entity.pdbx_description
1 polymer ?
#
loop_
_entity_poly.entity_id
_entity_poly.type
_entity_poly.pdbx_seq_one_letter_code
_entity_poly.pdbx_strand_id
1 'polypeptide(L)'
;MANPGPSTTVTIHPSNLATNQAIRLLAVATGVNVNATGDQAVLPIINSSNYSVSNVVFTNASVSLSSAAAGLFTAPSAGGTGVVANAALSALTGATVVSQRTVASTATQTSQNLYLNVGTAQGATATMDVYVYGYDFSTYS
;
A
#
# COMPACT_ATOMS: atom_id res chain seq x y z
N MET A 1 -48.48 26.66 22.25
CA MET A 1 -47.61 25.60 21.72
C MET A 1 -46.38 25.54 22.63
N ALA A 2 -46.13 24.42 23.30
CA ALA A 2 -44.99 24.30 24.20
C ALA A 2 -43.68 24.28 23.40
N ASN A 3 -42.67 25.03 23.87
CA ASN A 3 -41.35 25.06 23.26
C ASN A 3 -40.77 23.63 23.19
N PRO A 4 -40.36 23.12 22.01
CA PRO A 4 -39.62 21.87 21.94
C PRO A 4 -38.38 22.02 22.83
N GLY A 5 -38.11 21.06 23.70
CA GLY A 5 -36.96 21.09 24.60
C GLY A 5 -35.62 21.28 23.86
N PRO A 6 -34.51 21.50 24.59
CA PRO A 6 -33.21 21.82 24.00
C PRO A 6 -32.84 20.80 22.91
N SER A 7 -32.45 21.29 21.73
CA SER A 7 -31.92 20.45 20.67
C SER A 7 -30.63 19.79 21.16
N THR A 8 -30.71 18.51 21.52
CA THR A 8 -29.52 17.71 21.79
C THR A 8 -28.86 17.40 20.46
N THR A 9 -27.96 18.28 20.03
CA THR A 9 -27.04 17.95 18.96
C THR A 9 -26.16 16.82 19.47
N VAL A 10 -26.40 15.60 18.98
CA VAL A 10 -25.42 14.53 19.12
C VAL A 10 -24.24 14.95 18.26
N THR A 11 -23.26 15.60 18.87
CA THR A 11 -21.93 15.69 18.27
C THR A 11 -21.44 14.25 18.20
N ILE A 12 -21.67 13.61 17.06
CA ILE A 12 -20.85 12.48 16.63
C ILE A 12 -19.44 13.04 16.69
N HIS A 13 -18.67 12.64 17.70
CA HIS A 13 -17.23 12.76 17.63
C HIS A 13 -16.81 11.68 16.62
N PRO A 14 -16.43 12.00 15.37
CA PRO A 14 -15.21 11.37 14.91
C PRO A 14 -14.19 11.82 15.95
N SER A 15 -13.81 10.93 16.87
CA SER A 15 -12.61 11.18 17.65
C SER A 15 -11.55 11.56 16.61
N ASN A 16 -10.84 12.66 16.83
CA ASN A 16 -9.60 12.89 16.12
C ASN A 16 -8.74 11.69 16.50
N LEU A 17 -8.81 10.63 15.69
CA LEU A 17 -8.02 9.45 15.88
C LEU A 17 -6.61 10.01 15.84
N ALA A 18 -5.91 9.99 16.97
CA ALA A 18 -4.54 10.44 17.00
C ALA A 18 -3.86 9.75 15.82
N THR A 19 -3.10 10.47 15.00
CA THR A 19 -2.52 9.95 13.74
C THR A 19 -1.73 8.64 13.92
N ASN A 20 -1.42 8.32 15.18
CA ASN A 20 -0.63 7.20 15.65
C ASN A 20 -1.49 6.01 16.14
N GLN A 21 -2.82 6.12 16.10
CA GLN A 21 -3.78 5.10 16.54
C GLN A 21 -4.51 4.39 15.38
N ALA A 22 -4.24 4.77 14.14
CA ALA A 22 -4.88 4.22 12.94
C ALA A 22 -3.87 3.57 12.00
N ILE A 23 -4.33 2.58 11.24
CA ILE A 23 -3.68 2.21 9.98
C ILE A 23 -3.75 3.44 9.05
N ARG A 24 -2.60 3.93 8.58
CA ARG A 24 -2.47 5.07 7.67
C ARG A 24 -1.77 4.67 6.37
N LEU A 25 -1.89 5.52 5.35
CA LEU A 25 -1.10 5.38 4.13
C LEU A 25 0.37 5.65 4.46
N LEU A 26 1.23 4.66 4.19
CA LEU A 26 2.67 4.72 4.40
C LEU A 26 3.41 5.04 3.11
N ALA A 27 2.96 4.50 1.97
CA ALA A 27 3.57 4.77 0.68
C ALA A 27 2.58 4.50 -0.47
N VAL A 28 2.80 5.15 -1.61
CA VAL A 28 2.00 4.98 -2.82
C VAL A 28 2.86 5.14 -4.07
N ALA A 29 2.59 4.35 -5.10
CA ALA A 29 3.05 4.60 -6.46
C ALA A 29 1.92 4.28 -7.44
N THR A 30 1.70 5.17 -8.41
CA THR A 30 0.65 5.05 -9.41
C THR A 30 1.25 4.91 -10.80
N GLY A 31 0.57 4.18 -11.69
CA GLY A 31 1.00 3.99 -13.07
C GLY A 31 2.32 3.21 -13.20
N VAL A 32 2.61 2.31 -12.26
CA VAL A 32 3.85 1.52 -12.26
C VAL A 32 3.83 0.55 -13.42
N ASN A 33 4.88 0.56 -14.24
CA ASN A 33 5.05 -0.36 -15.36
C ASN A 33 5.22 -1.81 -14.83
N VAL A 34 4.45 -2.74 -15.38
CA VAL A 34 4.59 -4.19 -15.08
C VAL A 34 4.98 -5.02 -16.31
N ASN A 35 5.43 -4.35 -17.38
CA ASN A 35 5.95 -4.97 -18.60
C ASN A 35 7.49 -4.95 -18.70
N ALA A 36 8.18 -4.69 -17.59
CA ALA A 36 9.63 -4.82 -17.50
C ALA A 36 9.99 -5.43 -16.15
N THR A 37 11.08 -6.20 -16.11
CA THR A 37 11.56 -6.84 -14.88
C THR A 37 12.49 -5.91 -14.09
N GLY A 38 12.68 -6.20 -12.81
CA GLY A 38 13.49 -5.39 -11.90
C GLY A 38 12.66 -4.34 -11.16
N ASP A 39 13.32 -3.34 -10.59
CA ASP A 39 12.65 -2.29 -9.80
C ASP A 39 11.94 -1.31 -10.73
N GLN A 40 10.60 -1.35 -10.70
CA GLN A 40 9.76 -0.52 -11.57
C GLN A 40 9.24 0.73 -10.86
N ALA A 41 9.27 0.75 -9.53
CA ALA A 41 8.95 1.93 -8.75
C ALA A 41 9.71 1.94 -7.42
N VAL A 42 10.05 3.16 -6.99
CA VAL A 42 10.52 3.46 -5.65
C VAL A 42 9.42 4.24 -4.96
N LEU A 43 8.94 3.75 -3.82
CA LEU A 43 7.87 4.30 -3.01
C LEU A 43 8.47 4.92 -1.75
N PRO A 44 8.63 6.25 -1.68
CA PRO A 44 9.12 6.91 -0.47
C PRO A 44 8.11 6.77 0.68
N ILE A 45 8.61 6.54 1.88
CA ILE A 45 7.78 6.52 3.08
C ILE A 45 7.31 7.93 3.42
N ILE A 46 6.00 8.08 3.55
CA ILE A 46 5.35 9.36 3.81
C ILE A 46 5.42 9.61 5.32
N ASN A 47 6.09 10.70 5.73
CA ASN A 47 6.04 11.25 7.09
C ASN A 47 6.09 10.19 8.21
N SER A 48 7.05 9.26 8.11
CA SER A 48 7.38 8.28 9.13
C SER A 48 8.85 7.90 9.01
N SER A 49 9.54 7.79 10.15
CA SER A 49 10.90 7.26 10.27
C SER A 49 10.92 5.81 10.75
N ASN A 50 9.78 5.33 11.26
CA ASN A 50 9.65 4.03 11.87
C ASN A 50 8.23 3.51 11.72
N TYR A 51 8.04 2.40 11.01
CA TYR A 51 6.72 1.90 10.64
C TYR A 51 6.63 0.39 10.58
N SER A 52 5.41 -0.15 10.59
CA SER A 52 5.12 -1.56 10.29
C SER A 52 4.02 -1.63 9.24
N VAL A 53 4.25 -2.43 8.19
CA VAL A 53 3.27 -2.64 7.13
C VAL A 53 2.20 -3.62 7.59
N SER A 54 0.94 -3.28 7.39
CA SER A 54 -0.21 -4.13 7.77
C SER A 54 -1.06 -4.54 6.57
N ASN A 55 -1.08 -3.76 5.49
CA ASN A 55 -1.84 -4.09 4.29
C ASN A 55 -1.15 -3.49 3.05
N VAL A 56 -1.11 -4.27 1.97
CA VAL A 56 -0.61 -3.83 0.67
C VAL A 56 -1.66 -4.13 -0.37
N VAL A 57 -1.94 -3.15 -1.21
CA VAL A 57 -3.00 -3.22 -2.22
C VAL A 57 -2.40 -2.91 -3.57
N PHE A 58 -2.62 -3.80 -4.53
CA PHE A 58 -2.39 -3.55 -5.95
C PHE A 58 -3.73 -3.37 -6.64
N THR A 59 -3.89 -2.33 -7.48
CA THR A 59 -5.16 -2.02 -8.13
C THR A 59 -4.95 -1.24 -9.42
N ASN A 60 -6.05 -0.83 -10.07
CA ASN A 60 -6.05 0.00 -11.27
C ASN A 60 -5.17 -0.56 -12.40
N ALA A 61 -5.27 -1.87 -12.63
CA ALA A 61 -4.53 -2.50 -13.71
C ALA A 61 -5.07 -2.00 -15.07
N SER A 62 -4.19 -1.52 -15.94
CA SER A 62 -4.59 -0.99 -17.25
C SER A 62 -5.09 -2.07 -18.23
N VAL A 63 -4.73 -3.33 -17.98
CA VAL A 63 -5.18 -4.55 -18.67
C VAL A 63 -5.22 -5.70 -17.66
N SER A 64 -5.76 -6.86 -18.06
CA SER A 64 -5.69 -8.07 -17.24
C SER A 64 -4.25 -8.58 -17.10
N LEU A 65 -3.73 -8.67 -15.87
CA LEU A 65 -2.34 -9.02 -15.57
C LEU A 65 -2.10 -10.53 -15.45
N SER A 66 -2.38 -11.28 -16.52
CA SER A 66 -2.32 -12.74 -16.54
C SER A 66 -0.95 -13.37 -16.27
N SER A 67 0.14 -12.69 -16.61
CA SER A 67 1.50 -13.25 -16.61
C SER A 67 2.43 -12.57 -15.61
N ALA A 68 2.13 -11.31 -15.25
CA ALA A 68 3.00 -10.53 -14.39
C ALA A 68 3.04 -11.05 -12.95
N ALA A 69 4.21 -10.93 -12.33
CA ALA A 69 4.42 -11.17 -10.91
C ALA A 69 5.28 -10.05 -10.34
N ALA A 70 4.89 -9.55 -9.16
CA ALA A 70 5.61 -8.50 -8.47
C ALA A 70 5.65 -8.73 -6.96
N GLY A 71 6.69 -8.20 -6.33
CA GLY A 71 6.87 -8.15 -4.88
C GLY A 71 7.25 -6.75 -4.43
N LEU A 72 7.21 -6.53 -3.11
CA LEU A 72 7.52 -5.25 -2.48
C LEU A 72 8.61 -5.46 -1.42
N PHE A 73 9.69 -4.69 -1.52
CA PHE A 73 10.92 -4.92 -0.76
C PHE A 73 11.44 -3.63 -0.11
N THR A 74 12.22 -3.74 0.96
CA THR A 74 12.80 -2.58 1.65
C THR A 74 14.15 -2.12 1.07
N ALA A 75 14.70 -2.86 0.10
CA ALA A 75 15.93 -2.50 -0.61
C ALA A 75 15.83 -2.83 -2.12
N PRO A 76 16.69 -2.22 -2.97
CA PRO A 76 16.71 -2.47 -4.41
C PRO A 76 16.93 -3.94 -4.78
N SER A 77 16.58 -4.30 -6.02
CA SER A 77 16.81 -5.63 -6.61
C SER A 77 16.20 -6.77 -5.79
N ALA A 78 14.99 -6.55 -5.26
CA ALA A 78 14.31 -7.48 -4.36
C ALA A 78 15.13 -7.84 -3.09
N GLY A 79 16.01 -6.96 -2.64
CA GLY A 79 16.82 -7.13 -1.44
C GLY A 79 16.11 -6.75 -0.14
N GLY A 80 16.81 -6.91 0.98
CA GLY A 80 16.29 -6.52 2.29
C GLY A 80 15.12 -7.39 2.75
N THR A 81 14.10 -6.78 3.36
CA THR A 81 12.89 -7.47 3.81
C THR A 81 11.86 -7.50 2.68
N GLY A 82 11.42 -8.70 2.30
CA GLY A 82 10.24 -8.88 1.45
C GLY A 82 8.97 -8.57 2.23
N VAL A 83 8.44 -7.36 2.07
CA VAL A 83 7.14 -6.94 2.63
C VAL A 83 6.02 -7.71 1.95
N VAL A 84 6.12 -7.89 0.64
CA VAL A 84 5.26 -8.77 -0.16
C VAL A 84 6.18 -9.63 -1.03
N ALA A 85 6.04 -10.95 -0.95
CA ALA A 85 6.80 -11.86 -1.81
C ALA A 85 6.46 -11.63 -3.29
N ASN A 86 7.40 -11.95 -4.18
CA ASN A 86 7.11 -11.93 -5.61
C ASN A 86 6.00 -12.95 -5.92
N ALA A 87 4.83 -12.48 -6.31
CA ALA A 87 3.67 -13.32 -6.51
C ALA A 87 2.81 -12.83 -7.68
N ALA A 88 2.07 -13.75 -8.30
CA ALA A 88 1.28 -13.50 -9.48
C ALA A 88 0.25 -12.38 -9.28
N LEU A 89 0.02 -11.63 -10.36
CA LEU A 89 -0.94 -10.53 -10.47
C LEU A 89 -2.21 -10.92 -11.23
N SER A 90 -2.38 -12.21 -11.56
CA SER A 90 -3.47 -12.75 -12.40
C SER A 90 -4.88 -12.47 -11.88
N ALA A 91 -5.03 -12.10 -10.61
CA ALA A 91 -6.30 -11.66 -10.03
C ALA A 91 -6.66 -10.21 -10.40
N LEU A 92 -5.70 -9.35 -10.79
CA LEU A 92 -5.97 -8.00 -11.28
C LEU A 92 -6.38 -8.05 -12.76
N THR A 93 -7.68 -8.23 -13.00
CA THR A 93 -8.22 -8.37 -14.36
C THR A 93 -8.59 -7.03 -15.03
N GLY A 94 -8.46 -5.91 -14.31
CA GLY A 94 -8.69 -4.57 -14.85
C GLY A 94 -8.73 -3.49 -13.78
N ALA A 95 -9.15 -2.29 -14.18
CA ALA A 95 -9.02 -1.08 -13.37
C ALA A 95 -9.89 -1.05 -12.09
N THR A 96 -11.02 -1.76 -12.08
CA THR A 96 -11.94 -1.78 -10.93
C THR A 96 -11.60 -2.85 -9.89
N VAL A 97 -10.58 -3.67 -10.15
CA VAL A 97 -10.20 -4.77 -9.27
C VAL A 97 -9.16 -4.32 -8.25
N VAL A 98 -9.39 -4.71 -7.00
CA VAL A 98 -8.49 -4.46 -5.88
C VAL A 98 -7.94 -5.81 -5.43
N SER A 99 -6.64 -6.01 -5.59
CA SER A 99 -5.94 -7.20 -5.11
C SER A 99 -5.19 -6.85 -3.83
N GLN A 100 -5.71 -7.30 -2.69
CA GLN A 100 -4.95 -7.29 -1.45
C GLN A 100 -3.82 -8.31 -1.52
N ARG A 101 -2.64 -7.93 -1.07
CA ARG A 101 -1.44 -8.75 -1.08
C ARG A 101 -1.14 -9.23 0.33
N THR A 102 -0.67 -10.47 0.43
CA THR A 102 -0.22 -11.02 1.71
C THR A 102 1.04 -10.29 2.16
N VAL A 103 0.95 -9.64 3.33
CA VAL A 103 2.12 -9.04 3.99
C VAL A 103 2.93 -10.17 4.63
N ALA A 104 4.15 -10.37 4.14
CA ALA A 104 5.04 -11.45 4.58
C ALA A 104 5.85 -11.09 5.83
N SER A 105 6.00 -9.79 6.13
CA SER A 105 6.66 -9.31 7.35
C SER A 105 5.95 -8.07 7.91
N THR A 106 5.60 -8.14 9.18
CA THR A 106 5.07 -7.03 9.98
C THR A 106 6.12 -6.46 10.94
N ALA A 107 7.39 -6.85 10.76
CA ALA A 107 8.49 -6.30 11.54
C ALA A 107 8.61 -4.79 11.32
N THR A 108 9.04 -4.10 12.37
CA THR A 108 9.35 -2.68 12.36
C THR A 108 10.45 -2.37 11.33
N GLN A 109 10.21 -1.36 10.48
CA GLN A 109 11.09 -0.95 9.39
C GLN A 109 11.50 0.52 9.54
N THR A 110 12.75 0.80 9.19
CA THR A 110 13.32 2.16 9.15
C THR A 110 13.84 2.55 7.77
N SER A 111 13.67 1.67 6.76
CA SER A 111 14.00 2.01 5.37
C SER A 111 13.01 3.06 4.87
N GLN A 112 13.52 4.17 4.35
CA GLN A 112 12.71 5.29 3.87
C GLN A 112 12.15 5.06 2.45
N ASN A 113 12.47 3.93 1.83
CA ASN A 113 12.04 3.60 0.48
C ASN A 113 11.61 2.13 0.43
N LEU A 114 10.45 1.89 -0.20
CA LEU A 114 10.03 0.57 -0.63
C LEU A 114 10.23 0.46 -2.15
N TYR A 115 10.58 -0.73 -2.61
CA TYR A 115 10.90 -1.01 -4.00
C TYR A 115 9.90 -2.03 -4.52
N LEU A 116 9.10 -1.62 -5.51
CA LEU A 116 8.27 -2.56 -6.24
C LEU A 116 9.12 -3.22 -7.31
N ASN A 117 9.39 -4.50 -7.11
CA ASN A 117 10.18 -5.30 -8.03
C ASN A 117 9.27 -6.24 -8.82
N VAL A 118 9.35 -6.17 -10.14
CA VAL A 118 8.63 -7.07 -11.05
C VAL A 118 9.55 -8.24 -11.37
N GLY A 119 9.19 -9.43 -10.86
CA GLY A 119 9.93 -10.67 -11.12
C GLY A 119 9.59 -11.29 -12.48
N THR A 120 8.35 -11.10 -12.95
CA THR A 120 7.89 -11.58 -14.26
C THR A 120 7.12 -10.47 -14.96
N ALA A 121 7.51 -10.11 -16.18
CA ALA A 121 6.84 -9.09 -16.97
C ALA A 121 5.50 -9.60 -17.56
N GLN A 122 4.55 -8.69 -17.78
CA GLN A 122 3.23 -9.03 -18.36
C GLN A 122 3.31 -9.52 -19.82
N GLY A 123 4.31 -9.09 -20.59
CA GLY A 123 4.45 -9.41 -22.01
C GLY A 123 3.70 -8.46 -22.96
N ALA A 124 3.03 -7.45 -22.42
CA ALA A 124 2.40 -6.35 -23.15
C ALA A 124 2.36 -5.10 -22.25
N THR A 125 2.22 -3.91 -22.86
CA THR A 125 2.13 -2.64 -22.12
C THR A 125 1.04 -2.72 -21.06
N ALA A 126 1.44 -2.58 -19.80
CA ALA A 126 0.56 -2.72 -18.66
C ALA A 126 1.10 -1.90 -17.49
N THR A 127 0.19 -1.26 -16.76
CA THR A 127 0.48 -0.51 -15.53
C THR A 127 -0.45 -0.90 -14.41
N MET A 128 -0.04 -0.64 -13.17
CA MET A 128 -0.89 -0.74 -11.98
C MET A 128 -0.52 0.28 -10.92
N ASP A 129 -1.41 0.46 -9.94
CA ASP A 129 -1.17 1.28 -8.76
C ASP A 129 -0.90 0.41 -7.53
N VAL A 130 -0.08 0.92 -6.62
CA VAL A 130 0.36 0.26 -5.40
C VAL A 130 0.14 1.19 -4.23
N TYR A 131 -0.60 0.71 -3.22
CA TYR A 131 -0.85 1.39 -1.97
C TYR A 131 -0.36 0.54 -0.81
N VAL A 132 0.38 1.15 0.11
CA VAL A 132 0.93 0.50 1.30
C VAL A 132 0.36 1.18 2.53
N TYR A 133 -0.29 0.40 3.39
CA TYR A 133 -0.91 0.87 4.61
C TYR A 133 -0.31 0.16 5.83
N GLY A 134 -0.24 0.87 6.95
CA GLY A 134 0.24 0.30 8.19
C GLY A 134 0.31 1.29 9.34
N TYR A 135 1.08 0.91 10.34
CA TYR A 135 1.27 1.67 11.58
C TYR A 135 2.50 2.55 11.48
N ASP A 136 2.41 3.75 12.03
CA ASP A 136 3.53 4.67 12.21
C ASP A 136 3.87 4.76 13.70
N PHE A 137 5.12 4.50 14.02
CA PHE A 137 5.65 4.48 15.38
C PHE A 137 6.58 5.66 15.67
N SER A 138 6.82 6.55 14.71
CA SER A 138 7.83 7.61 14.76
C SER A 138 7.73 8.59 15.94
N THR A 139 6.56 8.71 16.56
CA THR A 139 6.32 9.63 17.68
C THR A 139 6.64 9.06 19.06
N TYR A 140 6.61 7.74 19.22
CA TYR A 140 6.68 7.09 20.53
C TYR A 140 7.71 5.95 20.59
N SER A 141 8.43 5.68 19.49
CA SER A 141 9.50 4.69 19.43
C SER A 141 10.87 5.30 19.68
#